data_AF-A0A933GS81-F1
#
_entry.id   AF-A0A933GS81-F1
#
_cell.length_a   1.000
_cell.length_b   1.000
_cell.length_c   1.000
_cell.angle_alpha   90.00
_cell.angle_beta   90.00
_cell.angle_gamma   90.00
#
_symmetry.space_group_name_H-M   'P 1'
#
loop_
_entity.id
_entity.type
_entity.pdbx_description
1 polymer ?
#
loop_
_entity_poly.entity_id
_entity_poly.type
_entity_poly.pdbx_seq_one_letter_code
_entity_poly.pdbx_strand_id
1 'polypeptide(L)'
;MGQRVRVFLTVIMGLLAFTLQGCATSGLPLSWYEKTAAHSLNPKTHQRLASAYHKEAATLRKRAAYHTAMAEKVRANPSWSGPRERDEWLAHCEYLSKKYLEAAEAAEALAEEHEGHAEGLEGLQELLKGW
;
A
#
# COMPACT_ATOMS: atom_id res chain seq x y z
N MET A 1 -8.60 -14.70 -43.72
CA MET A 1 -8.16 -13.97 -42.49
C MET A 1 -8.60 -12.50 -42.43
N GLY A 2 -9.57 -12.02 -43.24
CA GLY A 2 -9.89 -10.58 -43.33
C GLY A 2 -11.08 -10.06 -42.52
N GLN A 3 -11.97 -10.93 -42.03
CA GLN A 3 -13.23 -10.50 -41.38
C GLN A 3 -13.12 -10.43 -39.85
N ARG A 4 -12.34 -11.33 -39.23
CA ARG A 4 -12.13 -11.37 -37.77
C ARG A 4 -11.29 -10.21 -37.25
N VAL A 5 -10.34 -9.70 -38.05
CA VAL A 5 -9.49 -8.55 -37.70
C VAL A 5 -10.27 -7.23 -37.80
N ARG A 6 -11.21 -7.11 -38.75
CA ARG A 6 -12.07 -5.93 -38.89
C ARG A 6 -13.03 -5.76 -37.71
N VAL A 7 -13.64 -6.85 -37.24
CA VAL A 7 -14.55 -6.81 -36.08
C VAL A 7 -13.79 -6.44 -34.79
N PHE A 8 -12.58 -6.97 -34.61
CA PHE A 8 -11.73 -6.66 -33.46
C PHE A 8 -11.31 -5.18 -33.41
N LEU A 9 -10.97 -4.58 -34.56
CA LEU A 9 -10.62 -3.15 -34.64
C LEU A 9 -11.81 -2.23 -34.34
N THR A 10 -13.02 -2.58 -34.79
CA THR A 10 -14.23 -1.78 -34.51
C THR A 10 -14.65 -1.82 -33.04
N VAL A 11 -14.46 -2.95 -32.35
CA VAL A 11 -14.78 -3.07 -30.91
C VAL A 11 -13.79 -2.26 -30.06
N ILE A 12 -12.50 -2.25 -30.41
CA ILE A 12 -11.48 -1.47 -29.70
C ILE A 12 -11.69 0.04 -29.90
N MET A 13 -12.04 0.49 -31.11
CA MET A 13 -12.37 1.91 -31.35
C MET A 13 -13.68 2.35 -30.66
N GLY A 14 -14.67 1.46 -30.53
CA GLY A 14 -15.90 1.75 -29.78
C GLY A 14 -15.67 1.89 -28.27
N LEU A 15 -14.76 1.11 -27.70
CA LEU A 15 -14.35 1.22 -26.29
C LEU A 15 -13.54 2.49 -26.00
N LEU A 16 -12.70 2.93 -26.94
CA LEU A 16 -11.98 4.21 -26.82
C LEU A 16 -12.90 5.42 -26.90
N ALA A 17 -13.95 5.38 -27.73
CA ALA A 17 -14.94 6.45 -27.82
C ALA A 17 -15.81 6.58 -26.55
N PHE A 18 -16.09 5.48 -25.83
CA PHE A 18 -16.86 5.51 -24.58
C PHE A 18 -16.11 6.15 -23.39
N THR A 19 -14.78 6.25 -23.46
CA THR A 19 -13.97 6.88 -22.39
C THR A 19 -13.92 8.41 -22.46
N LEU A 20 -14.34 9.02 -23.56
CA LEU A 20 -14.27 10.47 -23.76
C LEU A 20 -15.53 11.24 -23.34
N GLN A 21 -16.64 10.56 -23.01
CA GLN A 21 -17.87 11.21 -22.52
C GLN A 21 -17.90 11.39 -20.98
N GLY A 22 -16.83 11.06 -20.25
CA GLY A 22 -16.79 11.11 -18.78
C GLY A 22 -16.18 12.37 -18.15
N CYS A 23 -15.69 13.33 -18.94
CA CYS A 23 -15.16 14.60 -18.41
C CYS A 23 -16.24 15.69 -18.39
N ALA A 24 -17.40 15.40 -17.80
CA ALA A 24 -18.38 16.42 -17.44
C ALA A 24 -18.22 16.71 -15.93
N THR A 25 -17.42 17.72 -15.63
CA THR A 25 -17.51 18.61 -14.46
C THR A 25 -18.15 18.01 -13.19
N SER A 26 -17.48 17.05 -12.55
CA SER A 26 -17.67 16.81 -11.13
C SER A 26 -16.85 17.85 -10.36
N GLY A 27 -17.29 19.11 -10.42
CA GLY A 27 -16.82 20.13 -9.50
C GLY A 27 -17.23 19.71 -8.09
N LEU A 28 -16.34 19.00 -7.39
CA LEU A 28 -16.50 18.72 -5.96
C LEU A 28 -16.82 20.05 -5.27
N PRO A 29 -17.81 20.10 -4.37
CA PRO A 29 -18.17 21.34 -3.70
C PRO A 29 -16.92 21.93 -3.01
N LEU A 30 -16.70 23.24 -3.14
CA LEU A 30 -15.57 23.98 -2.54
C LEU A 30 -15.33 23.60 -1.07
N SER A 31 -16.41 23.33 -0.32
CA SER A 31 -16.39 22.90 1.07
C SER A 31 -15.75 21.52 1.32
N TRP A 32 -15.71 20.64 0.32
CA TRP A 32 -14.99 19.36 0.41
C TRP A 32 -13.49 19.55 0.23
N TYR A 33 -13.08 20.38 -0.73
CA TYR A 33 -11.67 20.70 -0.99
C TYR A 33 -11.03 21.43 0.20
N GLU A 34 -11.73 22.40 0.80
CA GLU A 34 -11.24 23.11 1.99
C GLU A 34 -11.00 22.15 3.17
N LYS A 35 -11.88 21.17 3.36
CA LYS A 35 -11.74 20.18 4.43
C LYS A 35 -10.58 19.22 4.19
N THR A 36 -10.38 18.73 2.98
CA THR A 36 -9.27 17.84 2.65
C THR A 36 -7.92 18.57 2.70
N ALA A 37 -7.88 19.81 2.20
CA ALA A 37 -6.71 20.68 2.31
C ALA A 37 -6.35 20.95 3.78
N ALA A 38 -7.33 21.29 4.64
CA ALA A 38 -7.09 21.51 6.06
C ALA A 38 -6.54 20.27 6.78
N HIS A 39 -6.97 19.06 6.39
CA HIS A 39 -6.42 17.82 6.93
C HIS A 39 -4.97 17.58 6.48
N SER A 40 -4.64 17.88 5.22
CA SER A 40 -3.28 17.76 4.67
C SER A 40 -2.30 18.81 5.20
N LEU A 41 -2.79 19.95 5.70
CA LEU A 41 -1.95 21.03 6.25
C LEU A 41 -1.80 20.96 7.77
N ASN A 42 -2.30 19.91 8.41
CA ASN A 42 -2.24 19.75 9.86
C ASN A 42 -1.12 18.78 10.27
N PRO A 43 -0.04 19.26 10.92
CA PRO A 43 1.07 18.40 11.35
C PRO A 43 0.64 17.25 12.26
N LYS A 44 -0.35 17.47 13.13
CA LYS A 44 -0.86 16.43 14.03
C LYS A 44 -1.56 15.30 13.28
N THR A 45 -2.15 15.58 12.11
CA THR A 45 -2.73 14.53 11.26
C THR A 45 -1.62 13.64 10.72
N HIS A 46 -0.54 14.24 10.23
CA HIS A 46 0.62 13.54 9.70
C HIS A 46 1.34 12.70 10.79
N GLN A 47 1.56 13.25 11.98
CA GLN A 47 2.13 12.49 13.12
C GLN A 47 1.28 11.26 13.49
N ARG A 48 -0.05 11.37 13.43
CA ARG A 48 -0.96 10.24 13.69
C ARG A 48 -0.86 9.16 12.63
N LEU A 49 -0.73 9.54 11.35
CA LEU A 49 -0.53 8.60 10.25
C LEU A 49 0.81 7.90 10.35
N ALA A 50 1.89 8.64 10.62
CA ALA A 50 3.21 8.07 10.88
C ALA A 50 3.16 7.01 12.01
N SER A 51 2.58 7.38 13.15
CA SER A 51 2.38 6.47 14.28
C SER A 51 1.56 5.22 13.93
N ALA A 52 0.57 5.34 13.04
CA ALA A 52 -0.24 4.22 12.59
C ALA A 52 0.58 3.27 11.70
N TYR A 53 1.35 3.82 10.77
CA TYR A 53 2.20 3.04 9.87
C TYR A 53 3.38 2.37 10.59
N HIS A 54 4.00 2.99 11.59
CA HIS A 54 5.00 2.30 12.43
C HIS A 54 4.39 1.08 13.16
N LYS A 55 3.16 1.22 13.68
CA LYS A 55 2.46 0.10 14.33
C LYS A 55 2.13 -1.01 13.34
N GLU A 56 1.75 -0.65 12.12
CA GLU A 56 1.51 -1.59 11.02
C GLU A 56 2.81 -2.31 10.63
N ALA A 57 3.91 -1.60 10.40
CA ALA A 57 5.22 -2.15 10.12
C ALA A 57 5.66 -3.15 11.20
N ALA A 58 5.53 -2.78 12.49
CA ALA A 58 5.82 -3.67 13.61
C ALA A 58 4.93 -4.93 13.62
N THR A 59 3.65 -4.79 13.28
CA THR A 59 2.71 -5.91 13.18
C THR A 59 3.07 -6.86 12.04
N LEU A 60 3.44 -6.31 10.89
CA LEU A 60 3.87 -7.07 9.71
C LEU A 60 5.18 -7.83 10.00
N ARG A 61 6.16 -7.19 10.65
CA ARG A 61 7.39 -7.88 11.10
C ARG A 61 7.10 -9.05 12.04
N LYS A 62 6.14 -8.91 12.95
CA LYS A 62 5.71 -10.03 13.82
C LYS A 62 5.09 -11.18 13.01
N ARG A 63 4.30 -10.88 11.97
CA ARG A 63 3.75 -11.90 11.07
C ARG A 63 4.83 -12.60 10.27
N ALA A 64 5.83 -11.86 9.78
CA ALA A 64 6.98 -12.44 9.10
C ALA A 64 7.76 -13.41 10.02
N ALA A 65 8.03 -12.99 11.25
CA ALA A 65 8.70 -13.81 12.25
C ALA A 65 7.90 -15.08 12.57
N TYR A 66 6.57 -14.98 12.68
CA TYR A 66 5.69 -16.13 12.88
C TYR A 66 5.81 -17.17 11.75
N HIS A 67 5.78 -16.74 10.48
CA HIS A 67 5.92 -17.67 9.35
C HIS A 67 7.34 -18.25 9.25
N THR A 68 8.36 -17.49 9.62
CA THR A 68 9.75 -17.97 9.70
C THR A 68 9.87 -19.09 10.73
N ALA A 69 9.35 -18.88 11.95
CA ALA A 69 9.34 -19.88 13.01
C ALA A 69 8.50 -21.12 12.63
N MET A 70 7.45 -20.95 11.82
CA MET A 70 6.67 -22.07 11.30
C MET A 70 7.48 -22.91 10.31
N ALA A 71 8.20 -22.29 9.37
CA ALA A 71 9.09 -22.99 8.46
C ALA A 71 10.15 -23.79 9.22
N GLU A 72 10.76 -23.19 10.26
CA GLU A 72 11.73 -23.88 11.11
C GLU A 72 11.15 -25.14 11.77
N LYS A 73 9.92 -25.08 12.30
CA LYS A 73 9.24 -26.24 12.88
C LYS A 73 8.99 -27.34 11.85
N VAL A 74 8.60 -26.97 10.62
CA VAL A 74 8.39 -27.93 9.52
C VAL A 74 9.71 -28.59 9.13
N ARG A 75 10.82 -27.82 9.04
CA ARG A 75 12.17 -28.38 8.78
C ARG A 75 12.62 -29.32 9.89
N ALA A 76 12.34 -28.98 11.15
CA ALA A 76 12.72 -29.78 12.31
C ALA A 76 11.92 -31.09 12.45
N ASN A 77 10.75 -31.20 11.81
CA ASN A 77 9.91 -32.41 11.88
C ASN A 77 9.64 -33.01 10.49
N PRO A 78 10.63 -33.76 9.93
CA PRO A 78 10.46 -34.40 8.64
C PRO A 78 9.36 -35.49 8.62
N SER A 79 8.88 -35.97 9.76
CA SER A 79 7.81 -36.97 9.82
C SER A 79 6.38 -36.42 9.76
N TRP A 80 6.18 -35.09 9.83
CA TRP A 80 4.83 -34.49 9.91
C TRP A 80 4.00 -34.62 8.62
N SER A 81 4.66 -34.69 7.46
CA SER A 81 4.02 -34.79 6.16
C SER A 81 4.92 -35.53 5.17
N GLY A 82 4.35 -35.90 4.01
CA GLY A 82 5.11 -36.42 2.88
C GLY A 82 6.12 -35.39 2.36
N PRO A 83 7.18 -35.81 1.64
CA PRO A 83 8.23 -34.90 1.16
C PRO A 83 7.70 -33.73 0.34
N ARG A 84 6.75 -34.01 -0.57
CA ARG A 84 6.17 -32.98 -1.44
C ARG A 84 5.37 -31.95 -0.66
N GLU A 85 4.48 -32.40 0.23
CA GLU A 85 3.64 -31.52 1.03
C GLU A 85 4.48 -30.64 1.95
N ARG A 86 5.57 -31.19 2.50
CA ARG A 86 6.55 -30.42 3.29
C ARG A 86 7.17 -29.30 2.48
N ASP A 87 7.64 -29.59 1.27
CA ASP A 87 8.28 -28.59 0.41
C ASP A 87 7.31 -27.48 0.02
N GLU A 88 6.06 -27.83 -0.29
CA GLU A 88 4.99 -26.85 -0.56
C GLU A 88 4.71 -25.96 0.67
N TRP A 89 4.68 -26.53 1.88
CA TRP A 89 4.52 -25.77 3.12
C TRP A 89 5.70 -24.85 3.42
N LEU A 90 6.93 -25.32 3.22
CA LEU A 90 8.13 -24.50 3.40
C LEU A 90 8.12 -23.32 2.44
N ALA A 91 7.84 -23.56 1.16
CA ALA A 91 7.73 -22.50 0.16
C ALA A 91 6.63 -21.48 0.50
N HIS A 92 5.47 -21.95 0.98
CA HIS A 92 4.39 -21.07 1.44
C HIS A 92 4.82 -20.17 2.61
N CYS A 93 5.43 -20.74 3.65
CA CYS A 93 5.89 -19.99 4.82
C CYS A 93 7.00 -18.99 4.46
N GLU A 94 7.96 -19.39 3.64
CA GLU A 94 9.05 -18.52 3.17
C GLU A 94 8.51 -17.36 2.33
N TYR A 95 7.58 -17.64 1.41
CA TYR A 95 6.91 -16.63 0.61
C TYR A 95 6.17 -15.61 1.49
N LEU A 96 5.36 -16.07 2.44
CA LEU A 96 4.62 -15.17 3.33
C LEU A 96 5.54 -14.36 4.24
N SER A 97 6.59 -14.96 4.79
CA SER A 97 7.59 -14.23 5.58
C SER A 97 8.19 -13.07 4.77
N LYS A 98 8.65 -13.35 3.55
CA LYS A 98 9.19 -12.34 2.63
C LYS A 98 8.16 -11.24 2.34
N LYS A 99 6.91 -11.60 1.99
CA LYS A 99 5.87 -10.60 1.68
C LYS A 99 5.50 -9.71 2.85
N TYR A 100 5.50 -10.25 4.07
CA TYR A 100 5.27 -9.43 5.25
C TYR A 100 6.45 -8.49 5.55
N LEU A 101 7.69 -8.90 5.27
CA LEU A 101 8.85 -8.00 5.39
C LEU A 101 8.80 -6.87 4.37
N GLU A 102 8.55 -7.18 3.08
CA GLU A 102 8.39 -6.17 2.03
C GLU A 102 7.28 -5.15 2.40
N ALA A 103 6.15 -5.63 2.90
CA ALA A 103 5.06 -4.76 3.35
C ALA A 103 5.44 -3.94 4.59
N ALA A 104 6.21 -4.51 5.52
CA ALA A 104 6.67 -3.78 6.70
C ALA A 104 7.62 -2.63 6.33
N GLU A 105 8.52 -2.86 5.37
CA GLU A 105 9.41 -1.83 4.84
C GLU A 105 8.62 -0.72 4.15
N ALA A 106 7.62 -1.07 3.34
CA ALA A 106 6.75 -0.08 2.71
C ALA A 106 5.97 0.75 3.74
N ALA A 107 5.45 0.11 4.79
CA ALA A 107 4.78 0.81 5.88
C ALA A 107 5.74 1.74 6.65
N GLU A 108 6.99 1.31 6.90
CA GLU A 108 8.00 2.17 7.52
C GLU A 108 8.29 3.41 6.67
N ALA A 109 8.47 3.24 5.36
CA ALA A 109 8.71 4.35 4.45
C ALA A 109 7.55 5.36 4.42
N LEU A 110 6.29 4.88 4.46
CA LEU A 110 5.11 5.75 4.58
C LEU A 110 5.06 6.47 5.93
N ALA A 111 5.55 5.84 6.99
CA ALA A 111 5.65 6.49 8.28
C ALA A 111 6.63 7.66 8.24
N GLU A 112 7.85 7.41 7.75
CA GLU A 112 8.90 8.42 7.58
C GLU A 112 8.45 9.58 6.68
N GLU A 113 7.74 9.29 5.58
CA GLU A 113 7.17 10.33 4.71
C GLU A 113 6.19 11.23 5.47
N HIS A 114 5.34 10.66 6.32
CA HIS A 114 4.41 11.44 7.12
C HIS A 114 5.09 12.18 8.27
N GLU A 115 6.18 11.67 8.86
CA GLU A 115 6.99 12.43 9.82
C GLU A 115 7.60 13.67 9.15
N GLY A 116 8.21 13.51 7.97
CA GLY A 116 8.77 14.62 7.21
C GLY A 116 7.73 15.70 6.86
N HIS A 117 6.50 15.30 6.50
CA HIS A 117 5.40 16.24 6.29
C HIS A 117 5.01 16.98 7.58
N ALA A 118 4.95 16.29 8.72
CA ALA A 118 4.64 16.93 10.00
C ALA A 118 5.71 17.97 10.38
N GLU A 119 6.98 17.60 10.32
CA GLU A 119 8.10 18.50 10.63
C GLU A 119 8.11 19.74 9.72
N GLY A 120 7.91 19.53 8.41
CA GLY A 120 7.84 20.63 7.44
C GLY A 120 6.69 21.61 7.75
N LEU A 121 5.52 21.10 8.12
CA LEU A 121 4.37 21.94 8.48
C LEU A 121 4.56 22.65 9.83
N GLU A 122 5.18 22.02 10.82
CA GLU A 122 5.52 22.67 12.10
C GLU A 122 6.52 23.81 11.88
N GLY A 123 7.57 23.58 11.08
CA GLY A 123 8.54 24.62 10.72
C GLY A 123 7.89 25.82 10.03
N LEU A 124 6.97 25.58 9.09
CA LEU A 124 6.20 26.65 8.43
C LEU A 124 5.33 27.43 9.43
N GLN A 125 4.67 26.75 10.37
CA GLN A 125 3.83 27.41 11.38
C GLN A 125 4.64 28.29 12.32
N GLU A 126 5.84 27.86 12.72
CA GLU A 126 6.73 28.67 13.55
C GLU A 126 7.26 29.90 12.80
N LEU A 127 7.62 29.74 11.52
CA LEU A 127 8.01 30.88 10.68
C LEU A 127 6.90 31.93 10.58
N LEU A 128 5.63 31.51 10.42
CA LEU A 128 4.50 32.44 10.30
C LEU A 128 4.15 33.18 11.59
N LYS A 129 4.47 32.62 12.78
CA LYS A 129 4.25 33.27 14.08
C LYS A 129 5.29 34.34 14.42
N GLY A 130 6.43 34.33 13.73
CA GLY A 130 7.54 35.26 13.95
C GLY A 130 7.43 36.61 13.23
N TRP A 131 6.36 36.83 12.46
CA TRP A 131 6.03 38.08 11.77
C TRP A 131 4.81 38.75 12.42
#